data_AF-A0A392P9S3-F1
#
_entry.id   AF-A0A392P9S3-F1
#
_cell.length_a   1.000
_cell.length_b   1.000
_cell.length_c   1.000
_cell.angle_alpha   90.00
_cell.angle_beta   90.00
_cell.angle_gamma   90.00
#
_symmetry.space_group_name_H-M   'P 1'
#
loop_
_entity.id
_entity.type
_entity.pdbx_description
1 polymer ?
#
loop_
_entity_poly.entity_id
_entity_poly.type
_entity_poly.pdbx_seq_one_letter_code
_entity_poly.pdbx_strand_id
1 'polypeptide(L)'
;VGAQTSVVKMLPVDSRFSWETYDEDLSSLDESSRITAVGLLEHLNVTRDTSDYLWYITSVDISSSESFIRGGHKPSINVQSAGHAVHVFVNGQFSGSAFGTRKQRSCTFSGPVNLH
;
A
#
# COMPACT_ATOMS: atom_id res chain seq x y z
N VAL A 1 40.63 -16.11 33.93
CA VAL A 1 39.24 -15.94 34.40
C VAL A 1 38.41 -15.55 33.18
N GLY A 2 37.57 -16.46 32.67
CA GLY A 2 36.76 -16.23 31.46
C GLY A 2 35.36 -15.77 31.85
N ALA A 3 34.86 -14.71 31.21
CA ALA A 3 33.50 -14.22 31.43
C ALA A 3 32.47 -15.21 30.87
N GLN A 4 31.42 -15.51 31.65
CA GLN A 4 30.29 -16.31 31.17
C GLN A 4 29.50 -15.54 30.12
N THR A 5 29.31 -16.14 28.94
CA THR A 5 28.46 -15.60 27.87
C THR A 5 27.04 -16.14 28.03
N SER A 6 26.04 -15.25 28.07
CA SER A 6 24.63 -15.64 28.09
C SER A 6 24.11 -15.98 26.69
N VAL A 7 23.30 -17.02 26.57
CA VAL A 7 22.59 -17.40 25.33
C VAL A 7 21.12 -17.00 25.45
N VAL A 8 20.62 -16.23 24.48
CA VAL A 8 19.21 -15.82 24.42
C VAL A 8 18.34 -17.01 24.01
N LYS A 9 17.24 -17.23 24.73
CA LYS A 9 16.20 -18.21 24.38
C LYS A 9 14.82 -17.54 24.46
N MET A 10 14.02 -17.71 23.41
CA MET A 10 12.61 -17.33 23.38
C MET A 10 11.79 -18.62 23.47
N LEU A 11 11.19 -18.87 24.63
CA LEU A 11 10.33 -20.04 24.84
C LEU A 11 8.87 -19.58 24.79
N PRO A 12 8.01 -20.22 23.98
CA PRO A 12 6.59 -19.88 23.96
C PRO A 12 5.98 -20.22 25.33
N VAL A 13 5.15 -19.31 25.83
CA VAL A 13 4.32 -19.55 27.01
C VAL A 13 2.94 -19.97 26.51
N ASP A 14 2.45 -21.12 26.97
CA ASP A 14 1.20 -21.73 26.51
C ASP A 14 -0.01 -20.90 26.98
N SER A 15 -0.26 -19.81 26.26
CA SER A 15 -1.35 -18.88 26.48
C SER A 15 -1.96 -18.56 25.11
N ARG A 16 -3.27 -18.72 25.01
CA ARG A 16 -4.02 -18.40 23.80
C ARG A 16 -4.71 -17.06 24.00
N PHE A 17 -4.53 -16.17 23.04
CA PHE A 17 -5.27 -14.92 22.98
C PHE A 17 -6.61 -15.14 22.28
N SER A 18 -7.65 -14.46 22.77
CA SER A 18 -8.93 -14.33 22.09
C SER A 18 -8.89 -13.03 21.27
N TRP A 19 -8.86 -13.16 19.95
CA TRP A 19 -8.77 -12.02 19.03
C TRP A 19 -10.15 -11.64 18.49
N GLU A 20 -10.36 -10.34 18.35
CA GLU A 20 -11.42 -9.75 17.53
C GLU A 20 -10.78 -8.99 16.37
N THR A 21 -11.51 -8.85 15.26
CA THR A 21 -11.01 -8.22 14.05
C THR A 21 -11.97 -7.15 13.55
N TYR A 22 -11.41 -6.07 13.03
CA TYR A 22 -12.13 -5.03 12.30
C TYR A 22 -11.38 -4.79 10.99
N ASP A 23 -12.11 -4.84 9.88
CA ASP A 23 -11.55 -4.56 8.56
C ASP A 23 -11.73 -3.07 8.26
N GLU A 24 -10.61 -2.38 8.07
CA GLU A 24 -10.60 -0.96 7.68
C GLU A 24 -11.30 -0.76 6.34
N ASP A 25 -12.30 0.12 6.31
CA ASP A 25 -13.14 0.33 5.14
C ASP A 25 -12.58 1.40 4.20
N LEU A 26 -12.31 1.01 2.94
CA LEU A 26 -11.87 1.93 1.89
C LEU A 26 -12.98 2.88 1.40
N SER A 27 -14.25 2.54 1.63
CA SER A 27 -15.38 3.41 1.31
C SER A 27 -15.49 4.62 2.25
N SER A 28 -14.85 4.52 3.43
CA SER A 28 -14.83 5.53 4.48
C SER A 28 -13.75 6.60 4.31
N LEU A 29 -13.06 6.65 3.16
CA LEU A 29 -12.08 7.70 2.84
C LEU A 29 -12.79 9.06 2.81
N ASP A 30 -12.89 9.65 4.00
CA ASP A 30 -13.75 10.77 4.34
C ASP A 30 -13.45 11.98 3.45
N GLU A 31 -14.49 12.44 2.77
CA GLU A 31 -14.44 13.60 1.88
C GLU A 31 -13.92 14.84 2.62
N SER A 32 -14.16 14.94 3.94
CA SER A 32 -13.69 16.06 4.77
C SER A 32 -12.18 16.09 5.00
N SER A 33 -11.47 14.97 4.85
CA SER A 33 -10.02 14.88 5.06
C SER A 33 -9.21 14.94 3.75
N ARG A 34 -9.90 15.01 2.61
CA ARG A 34 -9.29 14.91 1.29
C ARG A 34 -8.74 16.27 0.83
N ILE A 35 -7.44 16.31 0.57
CA ILE A 35 -6.79 17.43 -0.12
C ILE A 35 -6.73 17.10 -1.62
N THR A 36 -7.08 18.06 -2.48
CA THR A 36 -6.96 17.93 -3.94
C THR A 36 -5.80 18.76 -4.48
N ALA A 37 -5.08 18.22 -5.46
CA ALA A 37 -3.98 18.90 -6.13
C ALA A 37 -3.86 18.43 -7.58
N VAL A 38 -3.37 19.30 -8.45
CA VAL A 38 -2.95 18.91 -9.81
C VAL A 38 -1.53 18.38 -9.71
N GLY A 39 -1.39 17.05 -9.64
CA GLY A 39 -0.11 16.35 -9.51
C GLY A 39 0.06 15.62 -8.17
N LEU A 40 1.23 15.02 -7.97
CA LEU A 40 1.56 14.26 -6.77
C LEU A 40 2.26 15.16 -5.74
N LEU A 41 1.71 15.22 -4.53
CA LEU A 41 2.34 15.88 -3.39
C LEU A 41 3.26 14.90 -2.65
N GLU A 42 4.36 15.39 -2.09
CA GLU A 42 5.29 14.57 -1.30
C GLU A 42 4.69 14.21 0.06
N HIS A 43 4.92 12.98 0.52
CA HIS A 43 4.28 12.39 1.71
C HIS A 43 4.53 13.22 2.97
N LEU A 44 5.79 13.45 3.37
CA LEU A 44 6.10 14.15 4.62
C LEU A 44 5.59 15.60 4.63
N ASN A 45 5.55 16.25 3.47
CA ASN A 45 4.97 17.58 3.35
C ASN A 45 3.44 17.57 3.59
N VAL A 46 2.75 16.50 3.20
CA VAL A 46 1.30 16.34 3.41
C VAL A 46 0.98 15.90 4.83
N THR A 47 1.62 14.84 5.32
CA THR A 47 1.28 14.25 6.63
C THR A 47 1.97 14.94 7.80
N ARG A 48 3.03 15.72 7.57
CA ARG A 48 3.83 16.32 8.65
C ARG A 48 4.30 15.30 9.69
N ASP A 49 4.54 14.07 9.24
CA ASP A 49 4.96 12.94 10.09
C ASP A 49 3.94 12.59 11.20
N THR A 50 2.67 12.96 11.05
CA THR A 50 1.63 12.59 12.02
C THR A 50 1.05 11.19 11.77
N SER A 51 1.34 10.60 10.60
CA SER A 51 0.90 9.25 10.20
C SER A 51 1.90 8.64 9.22
N ASP A 52 2.08 7.31 9.31
CA ASP A 52 2.84 6.51 8.34
C ASP A 52 2.07 6.26 7.03
N TYR A 53 0.78 6.62 7.00
CA TYR A 53 -0.13 6.35 5.89
C TYR A 53 -0.58 7.62 5.18
N LEU A 54 -0.50 7.61 3.85
CA LEU A 54 -1.07 8.62 2.95
C LEU A 54 -1.74 7.94 1.76
N TRP A 55 -3.00 8.30 1.51
CA TRP A 55 -3.76 7.84 0.36
C TRP A 55 -3.57 8.76 -0.84
N TYR A 56 -3.02 8.22 -1.93
CA TYR A 56 -3.05 8.85 -3.25
C TYR A 56 -4.21 8.24 -4.04
N ILE A 57 -5.19 9.07 -4.41
CA ILE A 57 -6.43 8.61 -5.03
C ILE A 57 -6.65 9.40 -6.32
N THR A 58 -6.76 8.70 -7.44
CA THR A 58 -7.09 9.27 -8.74
C THR A 58 -8.15 8.41 -9.43
N SER A 59 -8.98 9.04 -10.25
CA SER A 59 -9.87 8.34 -11.19
C SER A 59 -9.22 8.27 -12.57
N VAL A 60 -9.54 7.23 -13.32
CA VAL A 60 -9.14 7.07 -14.72
C VAL A 60 -10.39 6.70 -15.50
N ASP A 61 -10.79 7.56 -16.43
CA ASP A 61 -11.94 7.30 -17.29
C ASP A 61 -11.51 6.41 -18.46
N ILE A 62 -12.21 5.28 -18.61
CA ILE A 62 -11.90 4.28 -19.62
C ILE A 62 -13.06 4.17 -20.60
N SER A 63 -12.79 4.40 -21.89
CA SER A 63 -13.80 4.29 -22.93
C SER A 63 -14.23 2.83 -23.15
N SER A 64 -15.52 2.60 -23.40
CA SER A 64 -16.06 1.28 -23.78
C SER A 64 -15.56 0.77 -25.14
N SER A 65 -14.90 1.63 -25.92
CA SER A 65 -14.25 1.29 -27.18
C SER A 65 -12.83 0.74 -27.02
N GLU A 66 -12.27 0.75 -25.81
CA GLU A 66 -10.90 0.30 -25.58
C GLU A 66 -10.70 -1.17 -25.98
N SER A 67 -9.61 -1.43 -26.70
CA SER A 67 -9.35 -2.75 -27.31
C SER A 67 -9.11 -3.83 -26.26
N PHE A 68 -8.53 -3.47 -25.12
CA PHE A 68 -8.23 -4.38 -24.02
C PHE A 68 -9.51 -4.92 -23.35
N ILE A 69 -10.61 -4.17 -23.38
CA ILE A 69 -11.93 -4.63 -22.89
C ILE A 69 -12.44 -5.81 -23.73
N ARG A 70 -12.21 -5.77 -25.05
CA ARG A 70 -12.71 -6.79 -26.00
C ARG A 70 -11.70 -7.92 -26.23
N GLY A 71 -10.42 -7.61 -26.17
CA GLY A 71 -9.32 -8.51 -26.53
C GLY A 71 -8.82 -9.38 -25.38
N GLY A 72 -9.44 -9.33 -24.20
CA GLY A 72 -9.08 -10.14 -23.03
C GLY A 72 -7.72 -9.80 -22.41
N HIS A 73 -7.03 -8.77 -22.90
CA HIS A 73 -5.78 -8.27 -22.33
C HIS A 73 -6.12 -7.29 -21.22
N LYS A 74 -5.47 -7.40 -20.06
CA LYS A 74 -5.66 -6.44 -18.97
C LYS A 74 -4.70 -5.28 -19.12
N PRO A 75 -5.13 -4.04 -18.87
CA PRO A 75 -4.19 -2.93 -18.75
C PRO A 75 -3.29 -3.15 -17.54
N SER A 76 -2.10 -2.59 -17.60
CA SER A 76 -1.14 -2.61 -16.49
C SER A 76 -1.01 -1.24 -15.87
N ILE A 77 -0.88 -1.19 -14.56
CA ILE A 77 -0.52 0.02 -13.83
C ILE A 77 0.97 -0.04 -13.47
N ASN A 78 1.65 1.11 -13.52
CA ASN A 78 3.02 1.28 -13.05
C ASN A 78 3.04 2.43 -12.04
N VAL A 79 3.36 2.12 -10.78
CA VAL A 79 3.41 3.08 -9.68
C VAL A 79 4.82 3.11 -9.15
N GLN A 80 5.49 4.24 -9.32
CA GLN A 80 6.83 4.49 -8.78
C GLN A 80 6.71 5.35 -7.52
N SER A 81 7.21 4.84 -6.41
CA SER A 81 7.23 5.54 -5.12
C SER A 81 8.67 5.80 -4.67
N ALA A 82 8.90 6.96 -4.06
CA ALA A 82 10.16 7.25 -3.37
C ALA A 82 10.38 6.37 -2.11
N GLY A 83 9.35 5.63 -1.69
CA GLY A 83 9.38 4.68 -0.60
C GLY A 83 8.34 5.01 0.49
N HIS A 84 8.26 4.22 1.56
CA HIS A 84 8.96 2.93 1.76
C HIS A 84 8.17 1.73 1.22
N ALA A 85 6.85 1.86 1.12
CA ALA A 85 5.96 0.84 0.59
C ALA A 85 4.79 1.49 -0.12
N VAL A 86 4.18 0.74 -1.04
CA VAL A 86 2.92 1.10 -1.69
C VAL A 86 2.03 -0.12 -1.71
N HIS A 87 0.75 0.10 -1.42
CA HIS A 87 -0.33 -0.85 -1.62
C HIS A 87 -1.25 -0.28 -2.70
N VAL A 88 -1.53 -1.07 -3.72
CA VAL A 88 -2.34 -0.63 -4.86
C VAL A 88 -3.71 -1.27 -4.75
N PHE A 89 -4.73 -0.42 -4.77
CA PHE A 89 -6.14 -0.80 -4.79
C PHE A 89 -6.77 -0.24 -6.08
N VAL A 90 -7.56 -1.07 -6.76
CA VAL A 90 -8.32 -0.68 -7.95
C VAL A 90 -9.78 -1.02 -7.67
N ASN A 91 -10.66 -0.01 -7.76
CA ASN A 91 -12.09 -0.15 -7.46
C ASN A 91 -12.36 -0.82 -6.10
N GLY A 92 -11.57 -0.46 -5.08
CA GLY A 92 -11.67 -1.02 -3.73
C GLY A 92 -11.04 -2.41 -3.55
N GLN A 93 -10.56 -3.06 -4.62
CA GLN A 93 -9.93 -4.38 -4.54
C GLN A 93 -8.40 -4.28 -4.50
N PHE A 94 -7.80 -5.02 -3.57
CA PHE A 94 -6.34 -5.11 -3.47
C PHE A 94 -5.73 -5.74 -4.73
N SER A 95 -4.84 -5.00 -5.39
CA SER A 95 -4.16 -5.42 -6.62
C SER A 95 -2.71 -5.85 -6.40
N GLY A 96 -2.08 -5.42 -5.30
CA GLY A 96 -0.74 -5.84 -4.94
C GLY A 96 0.05 -4.78 -4.16
N SER A 97 1.30 -5.11 -3.85
CA SER A 97 2.20 -4.27 -3.05
C SER A 97 3.60 -4.24 -3.64
N ALA A 98 4.32 -3.16 -3.37
CA ALA A 98 5.76 -3.10 -3.56
C ALA A 98 6.42 -2.37 -2.38
N PHE A 99 7.60 -2.80 -1.97
CA PHE A 99 8.31 -2.23 -0.83
C PHE A 99 9.80 -2.10 -1.12
N GLY A 100 10.40 -1.07 -0.53
CA GLY A 100 11.84 -0.85 -0.54
C GLY A 100 12.54 -1.61 0.57
N THR A 101 13.85 -1.41 0.62
CA THR A 101 14.73 -1.87 1.69
C THR A 101 15.36 -0.69 2.40
N ARG A 102 16.07 -0.94 3.51
CA ARG A 102 16.81 0.11 4.22
C ARG A 102 17.80 0.88 3.34
N LYS A 103 18.44 0.20 2.37
CA LYS A 103 19.43 0.81 1.46
C LYS A 103 18.77 1.42 0.22
N GLN A 104 17.75 0.76 -0.32
CA GLN A 104 17.01 1.21 -1.50
C GLN A 104 15.54 1.42 -1.13
N ARG A 105 15.17 2.65 -0.75
CA ARG A 105 13.84 2.96 -0.22
C ARG A 105 12.76 3.01 -1.29
N SER A 106 13.12 3.49 -2.49
CA SER A 106 12.16 3.58 -3.59
C SER A 106 11.69 2.21 -4.02
N CYS A 107 10.42 2.11 -4.39
CA CYS A 107 9.82 0.88 -4.87
C CYS A 107 8.94 1.15 -6.08
N THR A 108 8.79 0.14 -6.93
CA THR A 108 7.93 0.20 -8.10
C THR A 108 6.98 -0.98 -8.08
N PHE A 109 5.68 -0.70 -8.14
CA PHE A 109 4.67 -1.71 -8.44
C PHE A 109 4.38 -1.66 -9.94
N SER A 110 4.40 -2.80 -10.61
CA SER A 110 4.04 -2.91 -12.02
C SER A 110 3.31 -4.22 -12.25
N GLY A 111 2.07 -4.17 -12.71
CA GLY A 111 1.27 -5.38 -12.91
C GLY A 111 -0.06 -5.13 -13.60
N PRO A 112 -0.66 -6.19 -14.19
CA PRO A 112 -2.00 -6.11 -14.77
C PRO A 112 -3.02 -5.85 -13.67
N VAL A 113 -3.99 -4.98 -13.93
CA VAL A 113 -5.07 -4.67 -12.98
C VAL A 113 -6.42 -5.13 -13.51
N ASN A 114 -7.30 -5.53 -12.60
CA ASN A 114 -8.69 -5.78 -12.93
C ASN A 114 -9.48 -4.47 -12.80
N LEU A 115 -10.30 -4.18 -13.80
CA LEU A 115 -11.17 -3.00 -13.82
C LEU A 115 -12.62 -3.33 -13.43
N HIS A 116 -12.94 -4.60 -13.24
CA HIS A 116 -14.26 -5.13 -12.87
C HIS A 116 -14.38 -5.34 -11.37
#